data_AF-A0A0S8BIQ5-F1
#
_entry.id   AF-A0A0S8BIQ5-F1
#
_cell.length_a   1.000
_cell.length_b   1.000
_cell.length_c   1.000
_cell.angle_alpha   90.00
_cell.angle_beta   90.00
_cell.angle_gamma   90.00
#
_symmetry.space_group_name_H-M   'P 1'
#
loop_
_entity.id
_entity.type
_entity.pdbx_description
1 polymer ?
#
loop_
_entity_poly.entity_id
_entity_poly.type
_entity_poly.pdbx_seq_one_letter_code
_entity_poly.pdbx_strand_id
1 'polypeptide(L)' 'MTLQRSQEIEVHYFPDRIELYGETDSIHAEAQRILVCFRSSAHPYQIEEDGKNRIVLREVA' A
#
# COMPACT_ATOMS: atom_id res chain seq x y z
N MET A 1 -6.58 25.94 2.46
CA MET A 1 -7.07 24.79 1.66
C MET A 1 -6.05 23.69 1.89
N THR A 2 -6.31 22.51 2.43
CA THR A 2 -7.53 21.73 2.72
C THR A 2 -7.10 20.67 3.74
N LEU A 3 -8.01 20.25 4.63
CA LEU A 3 -7.75 19.32 5.73
C LEU A 3 -6.99 18.06 5.28
N GLN A 4 -5.77 17.87 5.78
CA GLN A 4 -5.14 16.55 5.76
C GLN A 4 -5.64 15.81 7.01
N ARG A 5 -6.78 15.13 6.86
CA ARG A 5 -7.21 14.13 7.85
C ARG A 5 -6.08 13.11 7.93
N SER A 6 -5.40 13.07 9.07
CA SER A 6 -4.53 11.96 9.44
C SER A 6 -5.41 10.71 9.56
N GLN A 7 -5.75 10.08 8.44
CA GLN A 7 -6.15 8.68 8.46
C GLN A 7 -4.89 7.93 8.89
N GLU A 8 -4.92 7.37 10.10
CA GLU A 8 -3.83 6.55 10.64
C GLU A 8 -3.73 5.30 9.77
N ILE A 9 -2.98 5.41 8.69
CA ILE A 9 -2.54 4.27 7.88
C ILE A 9 -1.20 3.85 8.44
N GLU A 10 -1.13 2.61 8.91
CA GLU A 10 0.13 2.00 9.32
C GLU A 10 0.73 1.26 8.13
N VAL A 11 1.95 1.65 7.75
CA VAL A 11 2.68 1.04 6.63
C VAL A 11 3.92 0.33 7.17
N HIS A 12 3.96 -0.99 6.99
CA HIS A 12 5.08 -1.83 7.38
C HIS A 12 5.84 -2.30 6.16
N TYR A 13 7.09 -1.88 6.04
CA TYR A 13 7.99 -2.29 4.97
C TYR A 13 8.80 -3.50 5.42
N PHE A 14 8.66 -4.61 4.69
CA PHE A 14 9.47 -5.81 4.81
C PHE A 14 10.38 -5.95 3.58
N PRO A 15 11.43 -6.79 3.64
CA PRO A 15 12.35 -6.95 2.52
C PRO A 15 11.72 -7.47 1.23
N ASP A 16 10.61 -8.23 1.31
CA ASP A 16 9.93 -8.87 0.19
C ASP A 16 8.48 -8.40 0.01
N ARG A 17 7.96 -7.60 0.94
CA ARG A 17 6.55 -7.17 0.95
C ARG A 17 6.32 -5.87 1.70
N ILE A 18 5.19 -5.24 1.45
CA ILE A 18 4.71 -4.05 2.16
C ILE A 18 3.31 -4.38 2.68
N GLU A 19 3.08 -4.16 3.97
CA GLU A 19 1.78 -4.35 4.58
C GLU A 19 1.18 -3.00 4.97
N LEU A 20 -0.07 -2.78 4.58
CA LEU A 20 -0.85 -1.56 4.82
C LEU A 20 -2.00 -1.91 5.74
N TYR A 21 -2.14 -1.21 6.86
CA TYR A 21 -3.22 -1.38 7.81
C TYR A 21 -3.95 -0.05 8.02
N GLY A 22 -5.28 -0.12 8.11
CA GLY A 22 -6.12 1.07 8.29
C GLY A 22 -7.54 0.86 7.76
N GLU A 23 -8.26 1.96 7.57
CA GLU A 23 -9.57 1.91 6.91
C GLU A 23 -9.44 1.49 5.45
N THR A 24 -10.37 0.65 4.97
CA THR A 24 -10.43 0.10 3.61
C THR A 24 -10.11 1.15 2.54
N ASP A 25 -10.84 2.24 2.51
CA ASP A 25 -10.68 3.28 1.48
C ASP A 25 -9.27 3.92 1.51
N SER A 26 -8.71 4.06 2.72
CA SER A 26 -7.41 4.67 2.96
C SER A 26 -6.26 3.76 2.52
N ILE A 27 -6.33 2.48 2.92
CA ILE A 27 -5.31 1.48 2.53
C ILE A 27 -5.34 1.22 1.04
N HIS A 28 -6.51 1.21 0.38
CA HIS A 28 -6.59 1.06 -1.08
C HIS A 28 -5.98 2.26 -1.80
N ALA A 29 -6.25 3.48 -1.34
CA ALA A 29 -5.67 4.68 -1.93
C ALA A 29 -4.13 4.67 -1.82
N GLU A 30 -3.60 4.32 -0.66
CA GLU A 30 -2.14 4.24 -0.45
C GLU A 30 -1.52 3.07 -1.22
N ALA A 31 -2.18 1.90 -1.25
CA ALA A 31 -1.76 0.76 -2.06
C ALA A 31 -1.63 1.14 -3.55
N GLN A 32 -2.66 1.78 -4.11
CA GLN A 32 -2.63 2.23 -5.51
C GLN A 32 -1.50 3.22 -5.76
N ARG A 33 -1.26 4.15 -4.82
CA ARG A 33 -0.16 5.11 -4.93
C ARG A 33 1.20 4.40 -4.97
N ILE A 34 1.43 3.43 -4.09
CA ILE A 34 2.66 2.62 -4.07
C ILE A 34 2.80 1.86 -5.39
N LEU A 35 1.77 1.14 -5.82
CA LEU A 35 1.78 0.38 -7.08
C LEU A 35 2.12 1.26 -8.28
N VAL A 36 1.56 2.47 -8.37
CA VAL A 36 1.86 3.43 -9.44
C VAL A 36 3.32 3.91 -9.37
N CYS A 37 3.83 4.23 -8.18
CA CYS A 37 5.21 4.66 -7.99
C CYS A 37 6.22 3.59 -8.42
N PHE A 38 5.95 2.32 -8.10
CA PHE A 38 6.87 1.21 -8.38
C PHE A 38 6.59 0.49 -9.71
N ARG A 39 5.53 0.85 -10.45
CA ARG A 39 5.13 0.22 -11.72
C ARG A 39 6.25 0.15 -12.76
N SER A 40 7.09 1.17 -12.84
CA SER A 40 8.21 1.25 -13.80
C SER A 40 9.57 0.98 -13.16
N SER A 41 9.59 0.53 -11.90
CA SER A 41 10.82 0.21 -11.19
C SER A 41 11.31 -1.19 -11.55
N ALA A 42 12.56 -1.51 -11.23
CA ALA A 42 13.13 -2.85 -11.41
C ALA A 42 12.46 -3.92 -10.52
N HIS A 43 11.68 -3.48 -9.52
CA HIS A 43 11.07 -4.31 -8.49
C HIS A 43 9.59 -3.91 -8.32
N PRO A 44 8.73 -4.25 -9.31
CA PRO A 44 7.32 -3.91 -9.25
C PRO A 44 6.62 -4.68 -8.12
N TYR A 45 5.74 -3.98 -7.40
CA TYR A 45 4.90 -4.61 -6.39
C TYR A 45 3.55 -5.03 -7.00
N GLN A 46 2.94 -6.08 -6.46
CA GLN A 46 1.57 -6.52 -6.76
C GLN A 46 0.80 -6.80 -5.48
N ILE A 47 -0.52 -6.67 -5.53
CA ILE A 47 -1.39 -7.01 -4.38
C ILE A 47 -1.43 -8.53 -4.25
N GLU A 48 -0.90 -9.05 -3.15
CA GLU A 48 -0.97 -10.47 -2.78
C GLU A 48 -2.23 -10.75 -1.95
N GLU A 49 -2.54 -9.87 -0.98
CA GLU A 49 -3.70 -10.00 -0.11
C GLU A 49 -4.48 -8.68 -0.08
N ASP A 50 -5.78 -8.77 -0.33
CA ASP A 50 -6.72 -7.65 -0.27
C ASP A 50 -7.79 -7.93 0.78
N GLY A 51 -7.59 -7.38 1.97
CA GLY A 51 -8.45 -7.54 3.13
C GLY A 51 -9.10 -6.23 3.53
N LYS A 52 -10.22 -6.33 4.25
CA LYS A 52 -11.04 -5.17 4.65
C LYS A 52 -10.24 -4.07 5.35
N ASN A 53 -9.27 -4.42 6.21
CA ASN A 53 -8.44 -3.45 6.95
C ASN A 53 -6.95 -3.70 6.74
N ARG A 54 -6.58 -4.50 5.73
CA ARG A 54 -5.20 -4.91 5.48
C ARG A 54 -4.97 -5.16 4.00
N ILE A 55 -3.96 -4.54 3.41
CA ILE A 55 -3.47 -4.88 2.07
C ILE A 55 -2.02 -5.31 2.17
N VAL A 56 -1.67 -6.41 1.53
CA VAL A 56 -0.29 -6.88 1.41
C VAL A 56 0.15 -6.75 -0.04
N LEU A 57 1.19 -5.96 -0.25
CA LEU A 57 1.87 -5.82 -1.53
C LEU A 57 3.13 -6.67 -1.51
N ARG A 58 3.36 -7.49 -2.52
CA ARG A 58 4.57 -8.31 -2.64
C ARG A 58 5.39 -7.87 -3.84
N GLU A 59 6.70 -7.86 -3.67
CA GLU A 59 7.63 -7.62 -4.76
C GLU A 59 7.61 -8.80 -5.75
N VAL A 60 7.48 -8.49 -7.04
CA VAL A 60 7.51 -9.46 -8.13
C VAL A 60 8.80 -9.21 -8.93
N ALA A 61 9.86 -9.94 -8.54
CA ALA A 61 11.15 -9.95 -9.23
C ALA A 61 11.11 -10.77 -10.53
#